data_AF-A0A1N7L686-F1
#
_entry.id   AF-A0A1N7L686-F1
#
_cell.length_a   1.000
_cell.length_b   1.000
_cell.length_c   1.000
_cell.angle_alpha   90.00
_cell.angle_beta   90.00
_cell.angle_gamma   90.00
#
_symmetry.space_group_name_H-M   'P 1'
#
loop_
_entity.id
_entity.type
_entity.pdbx_description
1 polymer ?
#
loop_
_entity_poly.entity_id
_entity_poly.type
_entity_poly.pdbx_seq_one_letter_code
_entity_poly.pdbx_strand_id
1 'polypeptide(L)'
;MVMKKIDSSNRTLVLIAALLMITAYFTPLWQISLWAPQYPEGLNMKIWIDRLSGDVDIINGVNHYIGMKHIGVEMFPEFTYLIYVFAFIIGFGVLAALIARRWAVYTFFSMISLLGVGVLVDMYLWGYDYGHNLDPTAAIKVPGMAYQPPLLGYKELLNFLAYSGPDTGGWIIAFSGILMLIVVSRCFLEDRKAKLQNPYMKVQ
;
A
#
# COMPACT_ATOMS: atom_id res chain seq x y z
N MET A 1 5.15 18.96 -29.62
CA MET A 1 4.26 17.79 -29.73
C MET A 1 2.95 18.10 -29.02
N VAL A 2 1.85 18.35 -29.74
CA VAL A 2 0.54 18.66 -29.12
C VAL A 2 0.07 17.42 -28.37
N MET A 3 0.07 17.46 -27.05
CA MET A 3 -0.26 16.28 -26.24
C MET A 3 -1.75 15.94 -26.35
N LYS A 4 -2.05 14.67 -26.64
CA LYS A 4 -3.42 14.17 -26.79
C LYS A 4 -4.21 14.36 -25.49
N LYS A 5 -5.45 14.83 -25.64
CA LYS A 5 -6.45 14.86 -24.57
C LYS A 5 -7.05 13.47 -24.34
N ILE A 6 -7.64 13.27 -23.17
CA ILE A 6 -8.49 12.10 -22.86
C ILE A 6 -9.96 12.46 -23.06
N ASP A 7 -10.81 11.47 -23.29
CA ASP A 7 -12.26 11.66 -23.34
C ASP A 7 -12.89 11.91 -21.95
N SER A 8 -14.16 12.29 -21.93
CA SER A 8 -14.91 12.60 -20.71
C SER A 8 -15.09 11.40 -19.78
N SER A 9 -15.19 10.17 -20.30
CA SER A 9 -15.35 8.96 -19.47
C SER A 9 -14.06 8.70 -18.68
N ASN A 10 -12.92 8.72 -19.37
CA ASN A 10 -11.61 8.57 -18.75
C ASN A 10 -11.31 9.69 -17.77
N ARG A 11 -11.72 10.93 -18.07
CA ARG A 11 -11.61 12.06 -17.14
C ARG A 11 -12.37 11.82 -15.83
N THR A 12 -13.60 11.31 -15.91
CA THR A 12 -14.41 10.99 -14.73
C THR A 12 -13.76 9.87 -13.91
N LEU A 13 -13.22 8.84 -14.56
CA LEU A 13 -12.52 7.76 -13.85
C LEU A 13 -11.27 8.27 -13.10
N VAL A 14 -10.49 9.17 -13.71
CA VAL A 14 -9.33 9.80 -13.05
C VAL A 14 -9.77 10.59 -11.82
N LEU A 15 -10.86 11.36 -11.92
CA LEU A 15 -11.39 12.12 -10.79
C LEU A 15 -11.87 11.19 -9.66
N ILE A 16 -12.62 10.12 -9.99
CA ILE A 16 -13.07 9.14 -9.01
C ILE A 16 -11.86 8.49 -8.32
N ALA A 17 -10.85 8.07 -9.08
CA ALA A 17 -9.63 7.49 -8.54
C ALA A 17 -8.92 8.44 -7.55
N ALA A 18 -8.81 9.72 -7.88
CA ALA A 18 -8.22 10.73 -7.00
C ALA A 18 -9.04 10.92 -5.71
N LEU A 19 -10.36 11.00 -5.81
CA LEU A 19 -11.24 11.20 -4.64
C LEU A 19 -11.29 9.97 -3.74
N LEU A 20 -11.23 8.76 -4.29
CA LEU A 20 -11.18 7.53 -3.50
C LEU A 20 -9.97 7.49 -2.56
N MET A 21 -8.84 8.08 -2.94
CA MET A 21 -7.66 8.12 -2.06
C MET A 21 -7.87 8.94 -0.78
N ILE A 22 -8.90 9.79 -0.71
CA ILE A 22 -9.25 10.54 0.52
C ILE A 22 -9.67 9.59 1.64
N THR A 23 -10.16 8.39 1.35
CA THR A 23 -10.56 7.42 2.39
C THR A 23 -9.38 6.97 3.25
N ALA A 24 -8.14 7.11 2.76
CA ALA A 24 -6.91 6.80 3.49
C ALA A 24 -6.77 7.54 4.82
N TYR A 25 -7.36 8.74 4.94
CA TYR A 25 -7.34 9.54 6.16
C TYR A 25 -8.32 9.05 7.23
N PHE A 26 -9.31 8.27 6.83
CA PHE A 26 -10.45 7.90 7.68
C PHE A 26 -10.60 6.40 7.89
N THR A 27 -9.79 5.59 7.22
CA THR A 27 -9.87 4.12 7.30
C THR A 27 -8.47 3.51 7.43
N PRO A 28 -8.34 2.37 8.12
CA PRO A 28 -7.06 1.67 8.20
C PRO A 28 -6.64 1.18 6.81
N LEU A 29 -5.35 1.27 6.54
CA LEU A 29 -4.77 0.87 5.25
C LEU A 29 -4.39 -0.61 5.25
N TRP A 30 -3.87 -1.08 6.37
CA TRP A 30 -3.40 -2.44 6.53
C TRP A 30 -3.82 -3.00 7.88
N GLN A 31 -3.85 -4.33 7.98
CA GLN A 31 -4.11 -5.03 9.23
C GLN A 31 -3.18 -6.21 9.40
N ILE A 32 -2.86 -6.47 10.65
CA ILE A 32 -2.16 -7.67 11.09
C ILE A 32 -3.04 -8.32 12.16
N SER A 33 -3.33 -9.60 11.99
CA SER A 33 -4.10 -10.38 12.96
C SER A 33 -3.28 -11.55 13.46
N LEU A 34 -3.41 -11.88 14.73
CA LEU A 34 -2.67 -12.95 15.40
C LEU A 34 -3.66 -13.81 16.19
N TRP A 35 -3.60 -15.13 16.00
CA TRP A 35 -4.39 -16.08 16.78
C TRP A 35 -3.46 -17.05 17.50
N ALA A 36 -3.81 -17.36 18.74
CA ALA A 36 -3.12 -18.35 19.56
C ALA A 36 -4.12 -19.01 20.53
N PRO A 37 -3.79 -20.17 21.14
CA PRO A 37 -4.66 -20.80 22.13
C PRO A 37 -5.07 -19.87 23.29
N GLN A 38 -4.19 -18.94 23.67
CA GLN A 38 -4.46 -17.93 24.72
C GLN A 38 -5.35 -16.78 24.25
N TYR A 39 -5.43 -16.55 22.93
CA TYR A 39 -6.20 -15.46 22.30
C TYR A 39 -7.09 -16.05 21.19
N PRO A 40 -8.10 -16.88 21.56
CA PRO A 40 -8.97 -17.54 20.58
C PRO A 40 -9.81 -16.54 19.76
N GLU A 41 -10.13 -15.38 20.34
CA GLU A 41 -10.78 -14.25 19.66
C GLU A 41 -9.88 -13.59 18.60
N GLY A 42 -8.56 -13.75 18.74
CA GLY A 42 -7.55 -13.11 17.92
C GLY A 42 -7.20 -11.70 18.39
N LEU A 43 -5.95 -11.31 18.21
CA LEU A 43 -5.44 -9.96 18.41
C LEU A 43 -5.35 -9.28 17.05
N ASN A 44 -5.77 -8.02 16.98
CA ASN A 44 -5.74 -7.27 15.73
C ASN A 44 -5.03 -5.94 15.89
N MET A 45 -4.04 -5.70 15.04
CA MET A 45 -3.39 -4.41 14.85
C MET A 45 -3.80 -3.82 13.51
N LYS A 46 -4.15 -2.54 13.53
CA LYS A 46 -4.44 -1.74 12.33
C LYS A 46 -3.34 -0.72 12.10
N ILE A 47 -2.95 -0.59 10.84
CA ILE A 47 -1.99 0.41 10.37
C ILE A 47 -2.77 1.46 9.59
N TRP A 48 -2.74 2.68 10.07
CA TRP A 48 -3.35 3.85 9.44
C TRP A 48 -2.27 4.66 8.70
N ILE A 49 -2.68 5.72 8.02
CA ILE A 49 -1.74 6.62 7.35
C ILE A 49 -0.78 7.34 8.33
N ASP A 50 -1.17 7.50 9.60
CA ASP A 50 -0.51 8.35 10.59
C ASP A 50 -0.36 7.71 11.98
N ARG A 51 -0.88 6.50 12.20
CA ARG A 51 -0.91 5.86 13.53
C ARG A 51 -1.11 4.35 13.45
N LEU A 52 -0.93 3.71 14.60
CA LEU A 52 -1.36 2.33 14.85
C LEU A 52 -2.61 2.33 15.74
N SER A 53 -3.42 1.28 15.67
CA SER A 53 -4.50 1.04 16.63
C SER A 53 -4.78 -0.45 16.82
N GLY A 54 -5.66 -0.78 17.76
CA GLY A 54 -6.01 -2.16 18.09
C GLY A 54 -5.15 -2.68 19.23
N ASP A 55 -4.87 -3.99 19.24
CA ASP A 55 -4.26 -4.71 20.36
C ASP A 55 -2.73 -4.60 20.39
N VAL A 56 -2.16 -3.46 19.98
CA VAL A 56 -0.71 -3.26 19.81
C VAL A 56 0.06 -3.56 21.09
N ASP A 57 -0.44 -3.10 22.24
CA ASP A 57 0.21 -3.31 23.54
C ASP A 57 0.21 -4.79 23.96
N ILE A 58 -0.87 -5.53 23.66
CA ILE A 58 -0.97 -6.96 23.95
C ILE A 58 -0.01 -7.73 23.04
N ILE A 59 0.01 -7.41 21.75
CA ILE A 59 0.94 -7.97 20.77
C ILE A 59 2.39 -7.73 21.21
N ASN A 60 2.72 -6.53 21.71
CA ASN A 60 4.03 -6.21 22.26
C ASN A 60 4.40 -7.06 23.48
N GLY A 61 3.44 -7.31 24.37
CA GLY A 61 3.62 -8.22 25.50
C GLY A 61 4.01 -9.63 25.05
N VAL A 62 3.37 -10.15 24.00
CA VAL A 62 3.70 -11.46 23.42
C VAL A 62 5.07 -11.44 22.73
N ASN A 63 5.33 -10.41 21.93
CA ASN A 63 6.57 -10.22 21.17
C ASN A 63 7.82 -10.20 22.06
N HIS A 64 7.71 -9.61 23.25
CA HIS A 64 8.79 -9.57 24.24
C HIS A 64 9.32 -10.98 24.59
N TYR A 65 8.46 -11.99 24.69
CA TYR A 65 8.88 -13.34 25.05
C TYR A 65 9.68 -14.06 23.97
N ILE A 66 9.45 -13.70 22.70
CA ILE A 66 10.11 -14.27 21.51
C ILE A 66 11.24 -13.38 20.98
N GLY A 67 11.53 -12.27 21.68
CA GLY A 67 12.64 -11.37 21.37
C GLY A 67 12.38 -10.45 20.18
N MET A 68 11.13 -10.30 19.74
CA MET A 68 10.78 -9.33 18.70
C MET A 68 10.85 -7.90 19.24
N LYS A 69 11.14 -6.94 18.36
CA LYS A 69 11.22 -5.53 18.72
C LYS A 69 9.86 -5.01 19.21
N HIS A 70 9.89 -4.01 20.08
CA HIS A 70 8.66 -3.34 20.50
C HIS A 70 8.05 -2.58 19.32
N ILE A 71 6.77 -2.82 19.04
CA ILE A 71 6.01 -2.12 18.01
C ILE A 71 5.49 -0.80 18.54
N GLY A 72 6.10 0.30 18.09
CA GLY A 72 5.67 1.66 18.38
C GLY A 72 5.73 2.58 17.16
N VAL A 73 5.13 3.77 17.30
CA VAL A 73 5.04 4.81 16.25
C VAL A 73 6.43 5.29 15.82
N GLU A 74 7.40 5.26 16.73
CA GLU A 74 8.79 5.62 16.49
C GLU A 74 9.49 4.76 15.43
N MET A 75 8.97 3.56 15.14
CA MET A 75 9.47 2.72 14.05
C MET A 75 8.92 3.11 12.68
N PHE A 76 7.96 4.03 12.62
CA PHE A 76 7.26 4.44 11.40
C PHE A 76 7.43 5.96 11.19
N PRO A 77 8.64 6.45 10.87
CA PRO A 77 8.84 7.87 10.53
C PRO A 77 7.96 8.33 9.37
N GLU A 78 7.51 7.41 8.53
CA GLU A 78 6.57 7.61 7.43
C GLU A 78 5.27 8.29 7.88
N PHE A 79 4.79 8.00 9.09
CA PHE A 79 3.55 8.57 9.62
C PHE A 79 3.59 10.10 9.72
N THR A 80 4.78 10.70 9.86
CA THR A 80 4.90 12.16 9.93
C THR A 80 4.72 12.84 8.58
N TYR A 81 4.92 12.13 7.46
CA TYR A 81 4.90 12.72 6.12
C TYR A 81 3.94 12.08 5.13
N LEU A 82 3.47 10.85 5.36
CA LEU A 82 2.55 10.15 4.45
C LEU A 82 1.25 10.93 4.24
N ILE A 83 0.74 11.61 5.27
CA ILE A 83 -0.42 12.51 5.13
C ILE A 83 -0.19 13.59 4.06
N TYR A 84 1.00 14.17 3.97
CA TYR A 84 1.30 15.21 2.97
C TYR A 84 1.52 14.59 1.59
N VAL A 85 2.14 13.40 1.52
CA VAL A 85 2.33 12.65 0.26
C VAL A 85 0.98 12.29 -0.36
N PHE A 86 0.04 11.78 0.44
CA PHE A 86 -1.32 11.49 -0.03
C PHE A 86 -2.05 12.76 -0.46
N ALA A 87 -1.96 13.85 0.32
CA ALA A 87 -2.59 15.13 -0.03
C ALA A 87 -2.08 15.64 -1.38
N PHE A 88 -0.78 15.56 -1.62
CA PHE A 88 -0.16 15.94 -2.89
C PHE A 88 -0.63 15.07 -4.05
N ILE A 89 -0.67 13.74 -3.88
CA ILE A 89 -1.12 12.81 -4.93
C ILE A 89 -2.60 13.03 -5.26
N ILE A 90 -3.45 13.24 -4.25
CA ILE A 90 -4.87 13.56 -4.43
C ILE A 90 -5.03 14.87 -5.19
N GLY A 91 -4.35 15.94 -4.74
CA GLY A 91 -4.39 17.25 -5.40
C GLY A 91 -3.92 17.17 -6.85
N PHE A 92 -2.84 16.42 -7.11
CA PHE A 92 -2.37 16.16 -8.46
C PHE A 92 -3.38 15.36 -9.28
N GLY A 93 -4.04 14.35 -8.71
CA GLY A 93 -5.07 13.56 -9.39
C GLY A 93 -6.28 14.39 -9.82
N VAL A 94 -6.76 15.27 -8.94
CA VAL A 94 -7.81 16.25 -9.28
C VAL A 94 -7.33 17.17 -10.40
N LEU A 95 -6.11 17.70 -10.29
CA LEU A 95 -5.53 18.55 -11.34
C LEU A 95 -5.37 17.79 -12.67
N ALA A 96 -4.97 16.52 -12.65
CA ALA A 96 -4.84 15.67 -13.83
C ALA A 96 -6.19 15.47 -14.53
N ALA A 97 -7.27 15.30 -13.76
CA ALA A 97 -8.63 15.26 -14.29
C ALA A 97 -9.03 16.61 -14.94
N LEU A 98 -8.67 17.75 -14.34
CA LEU A 98 -8.95 19.07 -14.91
C LEU A 98 -8.15 19.36 -16.18
N ILE A 99 -6.85 19.02 -16.17
CA ILE A 99 -5.96 19.17 -17.34
C ILE A 99 -6.41 18.26 -18.49
N ALA A 100 -6.91 17.05 -18.18
CA ALA A 100 -7.43 16.06 -19.13
C ALA A 100 -6.44 15.74 -20.28
N ARG A 101 -5.14 15.66 -19.97
CA ARG A 101 -4.08 15.29 -20.93
C ARG A 101 -3.40 14.01 -20.50
N ARG A 102 -2.99 13.19 -21.48
CA ARG A 102 -2.40 11.85 -21.25
C ARG A 102 -1.18 11.86 -20.33
N TRP A 103 -0.29 12.84 -20.49
CA TRP A 103 0.90 12.93 -19.63
C TRP A 103 0.52 13.06 -18.15
N ALA A 104 -0.50 13.88 -17.83
CA ALA A 104 -0.94 14.07 -16.44
C ALA A 104 -1.55 12.78 -15.88
N VAL A 105 -2.30 12.04 -16.69
CA VAL A 105 -2.83 10.71 -16.33
C VAL A 105 -1.69 9.72 -16.06
N TYR A 106 -0.68 9.66 -16.93
CA TYR A 106 0.47 8.78 -16.73
C TYR A 106 1.26 9.16 -15.49
N THR A 107 1.51 10.46 -15.28
CA THR A 107 2.17 10.95 -14.06
C THR A 107 1.37 10.56 -12.81
N PHE A 108 0.06 10.77 -12.80
CA PHE A 108 -0.78 10.42 -11.65
C PHE A 108 -0.77 8.91 -11.37
N PHE A 109 -0.91 8.09 -12.41
CA PHE A 109 -0.79 6.62 -12.27
C PHE A 109 0.59 6.22 -11.74
N SER A 110 1.67 6.79 -12.28
CA SER A 110 3.03 6.53 -11.79
C SER A 110 3.20 6.90 -10.33
N MET A 111 2.62 8.02 -9.85
CA MET A 111 2.69 8.40 -8.44
C MET A 111 2.00 7.37 -7.54
N ILE A 112 0.79 6.92 -7.91
CA ILE A 112 0.07 5.88 -7.14
C ILE A 112 0.85 4.57 -7.14
N SER A 113 1.38 4.15 -8.29
CA SER A 113 2.15 2.91 -8.40
C SER A 113 3.44 2.97 -7.60
N LEU A 114 4.19 4.08 -7.67
CA LEU A 114 5.43 4.26 -6.92
C LEU A 114 5.18 4.30 -5.42
N LEU A 115 4.11 4.95 -4.97
CA LEU A 115 3.70 4.94 -3.57
C LEU A 115 3.38 3.51 -3.10
N GLY A 116 2.54 2.78 -3.85
CA GLY A 116 2.15 1.42 -3.49
C GLY A 116 3.33 0.45 -3.45
N VAL A 117 4.21 0.50 -4.45
CA VAL A 117 5.45 -0.30 -4.46
C VAL A 117 6.37 0.11 -3.31
N GLY A 118 6.54 1.42 -3.08
CA GLY A 118 7.36 1.94 -1.99
C GLY A 118 6.92 1.42 -0.63
N VAL A 119 5.62 1.47 -0.33
CA VAL A 119 5.05 0.95 0.92
C VAL A 119 5.28 -0.55 1.05
N LEU A 120 5.07 -1.34 -0.01
CA LEU A 120 5.27 -2.80 0.05
C LEU A 120 6.74 -3.19 0.23
N VAL A 121 7.66 -2.46 -0.40
CA VAL A 121 9.11 -2.66 -0.23
C VAL A 121 9.52 -2.30 1.19
N ASP A 122 9.07 -1.17 1.70
CA ASP A 122 9.35 -0.73 3.06
C ASP A 122 8.84 -1.74 4.11
N MET A 123 7.58 -2.18 3.99
CA MET A 123 7.01 -3.22 4.85
C MET A 123 7.76 -4.55 4.77
N TYR A 124 8.26 -4.93 3.59
CA TYR A 124 9.08 -6.13 3.43
C TYR A 124 10.41 -6.02 4.18
N LEU A 125 11.10 -4.89 4.04
CA LEU A 125 12.37 -4.61 4.72
C LEU A 125 12.19 -4.54 6.23
N TRP A 126 11.16 -3.81 6.69
CA TRP A 126 10.77 -3.74 8.09
C TRP A 126 10.48 -5.13 8.65
N GLY A 127 9.65 -5.93 7.96
CA GLY A 127 9.32 -7.29 8.40
C GLY A 127 10.52 -8.23 8.42
N TYR A 128 11.48 -8.04 7.50
CA TYR A 128 12.72 -8.81 7.49
C TYR A 128 13.55 -8.49 8.73
N ASP A 129 13.84 -7.22 9.00
CA ASP A 129 14.58 -6.76 10.18
C ASP A 129 13.89 -7.20 11.48
N TYR A 130 12.57 -7.00 11.55
CA TYR A 130 11.73 -7.38 12.68
C TYR A 130 11.81 -8.88 13.00
N GLY A 131 11.94 -9.71 11.97
CA GLY A 131 11.96 -11.16 12.10
C GLY A 131 13.32 -11.83 12.26
N HIS A 132 14.41 -11.13 11.90
CA HIS A 132 15.77 -11.68 11.88
C HIS A 132 16.69 -11.09 12.95
N ASN A 133 16.31 -9.96 13.56
CA ASN A 133 17.07 -9.30 14.61
C ASN A 133 16.36 -9.45 15.96
N LEU A 134 16.27 -10.69 16.42
CA LEU A 134 15.64 -11.06 17.69
C LEU A 134 16.60 -10.88 18.87
N ASP A 135 16.08 -10.49 20.04
CA ASP A 135 16.85 -10.37 21.28
C ASP A 135 17.39 -11.75 21.72
N PRO A 136 18.72 -11.94 21.80
CA PRO A 136 19.33 -13.20 22.21
C PRO A 136 19.07 -13.57 23.68
N THR A 137 18.52 -12.66 24.48
CA THR A 137 18.17 -12.87 25.89
C THR A 137 16.70 -13.25 26.11
N ALA A 138 15.90 -13.30 25.03
CA ALA A 138 14.49 -13.65 25.10
C ALA A 138 14.24 -15.03 25.74
N ALA A 139 13.12 -15.12 26.46
CA ALA A 139 12.72 -16.31 27.21
C ALA A 139 12.47 -17.52 26.31
N ILE A 140 11.89 -17.28 25.12
CA ILE A 140 11.60 -18.30 24.11
C ILE A 140 12.55 -18.10 22.96
N LYS A 141 13.40 -19.10 22.72
CA LYS A 141 14.30 -19.14 21.57
C LYS A 141 13.84 -20.21 20.62
N VAL A 142 13.63 -19.85 19.35
CA VAL A 142 13.35 -20.83 18.30
C VAL A 142 14.69 -21.22 17.66
N PRO A 143 15.19 -22.45 17.86
CA PRO A 143 16.50 -22.83 17.35
C PRO A 143 16.56 -22.71 15.82
N GLY A 144 17.51 -21.92 15.32
CA GLY A 144 17.77 -21.79 13.88
C GLY A 144 16.70 -21.05 13.05
N MET A 145 15.72 -20.41 13.68
CA MET A 145 14.60 -19.78 12.96
C MET A 145 14.59 -18.27 13.16
N ALA A 146 14.73 -17.54 12.06
CA ALA A 146 14.18 -16.21 11.92
C ALA A 146 12.69 -16.32 11.54
N TYR A 147 11.86 -15.45 12.09
CA TYR A 147 10.46 -15.35 11.70
C TYR A 147 10.16 -13.97 11.14
N GLN A 148 10.22 -13.83 9.83
CA GLN A 148 9.65 -12.68 9.15
C GLN A 148 8.12 -12.80 9.13
N PRO A 149 7.36 -11.85 9.72
CA PRO A 149 5.91 -11.80 9.58
C PRO A 149 5.50 -11.78 8.10
N PRO A 150 4.34 -12.33 7.73
CA PRO A 150 3.89 -12.30 6.34
C PRO A 150 3.70 -10.86 5.89
N LEU A 151 4.18 -10.51 4.69
CA LEU A 151 3.80 -9.25 4.06
C LEU A 151 2.33 -9.31 3.64
N LEU A 152 1.91 -10.43 3.06
CA LEU A 152 0.54 -10.69 2.61
C LEU A 152 0.19 -12.15 2.87
N GLY A 153 -1.01 -12.41 3.38
CA GLY A 153 -1.53 -13.75 3.65
C GLY A 153 -1.22 -14.24 5.06
N TYR A 154 -1.14 -15.56 5.21
CA TYR A 154 -1.02 -16.22 6.52
C TYR A 154 0.34 -16.87 6.71
N LYS A 155 0.85 -16.87 7.94
CA LYS A 155 2.08 -17.58 8.31
C LYS A 155 2.06 -18.00 9.78
N GLU A 156 2.39 -19.25 10.03
CA GLU A 156 2.47 -19.80 11.39
C GLU A 156 3.85 -19.58 12.01
N LEU A 157 3.86 -19.38 13.33
CA LEU A 157 5.05 -19.43 14.18
C LEU A 157 4.68 -20.09 15.50
N LEU A 158 5.25 -21.26 15.79
CA LEU A 158 4.92 -22.02 17.00
C LEU A 158 3.39 -22.27 17.06
N ASN A 159 2.73 -21.78 18.10
CA ASN A 159 1.28 -21.87 18.29
C ASN A 159 0.54 -20.59 17.83
N PHE A 160 1.22 -19.69 17.13
CA PHE A 160 0.63 -18.48 16.57
C PHE A 160 0.35 -18.64 15.09
N LEU A 161 -0.83 -18.23 14.65
CA LEU A 161 -1.16 -17.98 13.26
C LEU A 161 -1.20 -16.46 13.06
N ALA A 162 -0.37 -15.93 12.17
CA ALA A 162 -0.40 -14.51 11.80
C ALA A 162 -1.02 -14.33 10.42
N TYR A 163 -1.86 -13.32 10.27
CA TYR A 163 -2.35 -12.80 8.99
C TYR A 163 -1.85 -11.38 8.79
N SER A 164 -1.54 -11.03 7.54
CA SER A 164 -1.25 -9.67 7.12
C SER A 164 -1.93 -9.37 5.80
N GLY A 165 -2.57 -8.21 5.68
CA GLY A 165 -3.15 -7.80 4.41
C GLY A 165 -3.82 -6.43 4.43
N PRO A 166 -4.30 -5.98 3.26
CA PRO A 166 -5.03 -4.73 3.15
C PRO A 166 -6.28 -4.74 4.04
N ASP A 167 -6.53 -3.63 4.70
CA ASP A 167 -7.82 -3.34 5.32
C ASP A 167 -8.68 -2.49 4.37
N THR A 168 -9.79 -1.97 4.85
CA THR A 168 -10.81 -1.21 4.14
C THR A 168 -10.19 -0.10 3.28
N GLY A 169 -9.33 0.74 3.84
CA GLY A 169 -8.66 1.81 3.12
C GLY A 169 -7.67 1.29 2.07
N GLY A 170 -6.94 0.23 2.40
CA GLY A 170 -6.02 -0.44 1.47
C GLY A 170 -6.74 -1.00 0.24
N TRP A 171 -7.89 -1.65 0.42
CA TRP A 171 -8.72 -2.15 -0.68
C TRP A 171 -9.29 -1.02 -1.54
N ILE A 172 -9.72 0.09 -0.93
CA ILE A 172 -10.23 1.25 -1.67
C ILE A 172 -9.12 1.90 -2.52
N ILE A 173 -7.91 2.04 -1.97
CA ILE A 173 -6.75 2.55 -2.71
C ILE A 173 -6.35 1.58 -3.83
N ALA A 174 -6.34 0.27 -3.58
CA ALA A 174 -6.08 -0.74 -4.61
C ALA A 174 -7.09 -0.62 -5.76
N PHE A 175 -8.37 -0.40 -5.44
CA PHE A 175 -9.40 -0.14 -6.44
C PHE A 175 -9.15 1.15 -7.24
N SER A 176 -8.72 2.24 -6.58
CA SER A 176 -8.26 3.46 -7.27
C SER A 176 -7.13 3.17 -8.27
N GLY A 177 -6.15 2.35 -7.88
CA GLY A 177 -5.08 1.88 -8.76
C GLY A 177 -5.60 1.09 -9.97
N ILE A 178 -6.60 0.23 -9.78
CA ILE A 178 -7.25 -0.53 -10.87
C ILE A 178 -7.96 0.41 -11.84
N LEU A 179 -8.71 1.42 -11.35
CA LEU A 179 -9.35 2.42 -12.22
C LEU A 179 -8.31 3.15 -13.09
N MET A 180 -7.19 3.55 -12.50
CA MET A 180 -6.12 4.20 -13.25
C MET A 180 -5.45 3.25 -14.25
N LEU A 181 -5.25 1.98 -13.90
CA LEU A 181 -4.75 0.97 -14.84
C LEU A 181 -5.67 0.80 -16.05
N ILE A 182 -7.00 0.84 -15.85
CA ILE A 182 -7.98 0.80 -16.93
C ILE A 182 -7.83 2.02 -17.84
N VAL A 183 -7.74 3.24 -17.28
CA VAL A 183 -7.59 4.48 -18.06
C VAL A 183 -6.29 4.48 -18.86
N VAL A 184 -5.18 4.11 -18.23
CA VAL A 184 -3.85 4.01 -18.88
C VAL A 184 -3.89 2.99 -20.02
N SER A 185 -4.50 1.82 -19.79
CA SER A 185 -4.65 0.76 -20.80
C SER A 185 -5.48 1.24 -22.00
N ARG A 186 -6.59 1.96 -21.76
CA ARG A 186 -7.40 2.56 -22.83
C ARG A 186 -6.59 3.55 -23.66
N CYS A 187 -5.87 4.46 -23.01
CA CYS A 187 -5.01 5.42 -23.70
C CYS A 187 -3.94 4.72 -24.56
N PHE A 188 -3.30 3.68 -24.03
CA PHE A 188 -2.29 2.90 -24.75
C PHE A 188 -2.86 2.17 -25.97
N LEU A 189 -4.04 1.55 -25.84
CA LEU A 189 -4.72 0.86 -26.95
C LEU A 189 -5.13 1.82 -28.06
N GLU A 190 -5.59 3.03 -27.72
CA GLU A 190 -5.89 4.08 -28.70
C GLU A 190 -4.65 4.53 -29.47
N ASP A 191 -3.50 4.67 -28.79
CA ASP A 191 -2.24 5.01 -29.47
C ASP A 191 -1.77 3.89 -30.41
N ARG A 192 -1.96 2.62 -30.01
CA ARG A 192 -1.66 1.48 -30.90
C ARG A 192 -2.56 1.47 -32.13
N LYS A 193 -3.87 1.67 -31.98
CA LYS A 193 -4.81 1.72 -33.11
C LYS A 193 -4.45 2.85 -34.09
N ALA A 194 -4.14 4.04 -33.57
CA ALA A 194 -3.73 5.17 -34.41
C ALA A 194 -2.44 4.90 -35.21
N LYS A 195 -1.45 4.22 -34.59
CA LYS A 195 -0.21 3.82 -35.29
C LYS A 195 -0.45 2.76 -36.35
N LEU A 196 -1.36 1.81 -36.12
CA LEU A 196 -1.71 0.78 -37.10
C LEU A 196 -2.48 1.35 -38.30
N GLN A 197 -3.33 2.35 -38.08
CA GLN A 197 -4.11 3.00 -39.13
C GLN A 197 -3.30 3.99 -39.98
N ASN A 198 -2.15 4.48 -39.49
CA ASN A 198 -1.26 5.36 -40.24
C ASN A 198 0.21 4.90 -40.13
N PRO A 199 0.64 3.95 -40.98
CA PRO A 199 1.99 3.37 -40.92
C PRO A 199 3.13 4.38 -41.19
N TYR A 200 2.83 5.57 -41.72
CA TYR A 200 3.82 6.63 -41.97
C TYR A 200 4.20 7.46 -40.73
N MET A 201 3.54 7.26 -39.58
CA MET A 201 3.92 7.88 -38.28
C MET A 201 5.22 7.33 -37.67
N LYS A 202 5.97 6.46 -38.36
CA LYS A 202 7.26 5.93 -37.90
C LYS A 202 8.46 6.84 -38.22
N VAL A 203 8.29 7.91 -38.98
CA VAL A 203 9.38 8.80 -39.41
C VAL A 203 8.98 10.25 -39.21
N GLN A 204 9.09 10.75 -37.98
CA GLN A 204 9.26 12.18 -37.64
C GLN A 204 9.59 12.33 -36.16
#